data_AF-A0A9X2S344-F1
#
_entry.id   AF-A0A9X2S344-F1
#
_cell.length_a   1.000
_cell.length_b   1.000
_cell.length_c   1.000
_cell.angle_alpha   90.00
_cell.angle_beta   90.00
_cell.angle_gamma   90.00
#
_symmetry.space_group_name_H-M   'P 1'
#
loop_
_entity.id
_entity.type
_entity.pdbx_description
1 polymer ?
#
loop_
_entity_poly.entity_id
_entity_poly.type
_entity_poly.pdbx_seq_one_letter_code
_entity_poly.pdbx_strand_id
1 'polypeptide(L)'
;MLETIFGLLKEFSLFISLIIGLPLGYKIIKWLRSNFVFFGTPTGLISAFVAGILLPVAFINMTLEGGINIVEKNVIQMTKPKYIKYLELARESDDDMEKMEYIKKSLKKEYNTDALEYSKEVLISIAIDGEDYEKYFDVVKPEMKEEHINVIYMRIYEKLAYKEYYNKNYDVSLEYLEKAKKLGGKKNENDEDDIYVLLEEKQNEMDLNSLYDEYKDKLDSIQDEVDGLTHDGSTLEIASQVYKKWDDMLNEIYGLLKDKLPSEDFEILKEEQIQWVSDRDSEEDGIEYVDDEDYTETLATLTKERCYELIGRYMQ
;
A
#
# COMPACT_ATOMS: atom_id res chain seq x y z
N MET A 1 30.59 -10.00 35.62
CA MET A 1 31.02 -8.60 35.80
C MET A 1 29.82 -7.69 36.06
N LEU A 2 28.76 -7.74 35.25
CA LEU A 2 27.50 -7.00 35.49
C LEU A 2 26.73 -7.48 36.73
N GLU A 3 26.58 -8.78 36.96
CA GLU A 3 25.94 -9.29 38.19
C GLU A 3 26.68 -8.89 39.47
N THR A 4 28.01 -8.77 39.38
CA THR A 4 28.90 -8.38 40.48
C THR A 4 28.73 -6.90 40.83
N ILE A 5 28.53 -6.05 39.82
CA ILE A 5 28.25 -4.61 39.97
C ILE A 5 26.85 -4.39 40.56
N PHE A 6 25.85 -5.18 40.12
CA PHE A 6 24.49 -5.13 40.68
C PHE A 6 24.43 -5.60 42.13
N GLY A 7 25.22 -6.62 42.51
CA GLY A 7 25.36 -7.05 43.91
C GLY A 7 25.94 -5.95 44.81
N LEU A 8 27.01 -5.28 44.37
CA LEU A 8 27.68 -4.19 45.10
C LEU A 8 26.78 -2.96 45.28
N LEU A 9 25.98 -2.59 44.28
CA LEU A 9 25.02 -1.49 44.37
C LEU A 9 23.90 -1.78 45.38
N LYS A 10 23.46 -3.03 45.47
CA LYS A 10 22.41 -3.47 46.41
C LYS A 10 22.90 -3.45 47.86
N GLU A 11 24.15 -3.83 48.09
CA GLU A 11 24.81 -3.72 49.41
C GLU A 11 25.05 -2.25 49.81
N PHE A 12 25.44 -1.38 48.86
CA PHE A 12 25.61 0.06 49.10
C PHE A 12 24.30 0.76 49.47
N SER A 13 23.19 0.40 48.80
CA SER A 13 21.85 0.91 49.09
C SER A 13 21.38 0.54 50.51
N LEU A 14 21.61 -0.72 50.92
CA LEU A 14 21.33 -1.19 52.28
C LEU A 14 22.18 -0.44 53.34
N PHE A 15 23.45 -0.14 53.03
CA PHE A 15 24.35 0.58 53.94
C PHE A 15 23.93 2.05 54.14
N ILE A 16 23.53 2.74 53.08
CA ILE A 16 23.05 4.13 53.13
C ILE A 16 21.72 4.22 53.89
N SER A 17 20.82 3.27 53.68
CA SER A 17 19.56 3.13 54.42
C SER A 17 19.79 3.00 55.94
N LEU A 18 20.81 2.24 56.35
CA LEU A 18 21.15 2.05 57.76
C LEU A 18 21.75 3.33 58.41
N ILE A 19 22.59 4.06 57.68
CA ILE A 19 23.28 5.27 58.17
C ILE A 19 22.34 6.47 58.29
N ILE A 20 21.39 6.62 57.34
CA ILE A 20 20.43 7.74 57.31
C ILE A 20 19.16 7.42 58.13
N GLY A 21 18.75 6.15 58.19
CA GLY A 21 17.53 5.72 58.88
C GLY A 21 17.59 5.85 60.40
N LEU A 22 18.76 5.63 61.02
CA LEU A 22 18.92 5.68 62.48
C LEU A 22 18.74 7.09 63.08
N PRO A 23 19.32 8.17 62.53
CA PRO A 23 19.11 9.53 63.03
C PRO A 23 17.70 10.08 62.75
N LEU A 24 17.12 9.74 61.59
CA LEU A 24 15.80 10.20 61.17
C LEU A 24 14.68 9.51 61.97
N GLY A 25 14.81 8.18 62.19
CA GLY A 25 13.90 7.41 63.03
C GLY A 25 13.89 7.92 64.48
N TYR A 26 15.04 8.29 65.04
CA TYR A 26 15.11 8.88 66.39
C TYR A 26 14.38 10.23 66.49
N LYS A 27 14.49 11.10 65.48
CA LYS A 27 13.78 12.39 65.43
C LYS A 27 12.26 12.21 65.30
N ILE A 28 11.81 11.26 64.48
CA ILE A 28 10.38 10.96 64.29
C ILE A 28 9.77 10.37 65.56
N ILE A 29 10.47 9.46 66.26
CA ILE A 29 10.03 8.92 67.56
C ILE A 29 9.94 10.02 68.63
N LYS A 30 10.90 10.95 68.66
CA LYS A 30 10.90 12.09 69.58
C LYS A 30 9.76 13.08 69.28
N TRP A 31 9.44 13.31 68.01
CA TRP A 31 8.34 14.17 67.58
C TRP A 31 6.97 13.54 67.88
N LEU A 32 6.78 12.24 67.62
CA LEU A 32 5.55 11.52 67.94
C LEU A 32 5.27 11.47 69.45
N ARG A 33 6.31 11.32 70.28
CA ARG A 33 6.21 11.33 71.75
C ARG A 33 5.87 12.70 72.34
N SER A 34 6.13 13.79 71.59
CA SER A 34 5.87 15.16 72.03
C SER A 34 4.49 15.69 71.61
N ASN A 35 3.84 15.06 70.62
CA ASN A 35 2.60 15.56 70.03
C ASN A 35 1.38 14.62 70.21
N PHE A 36 1.56 13.41 70.75
CA PHE A 36 0.45 12.47 70.99
C PHE A 36 0.48 11.89 72.41
N VAL A 37 -0.64 11.98 73.14
CA VAL A 37 -0.89 11.23 74.38
C VAL A 37 -1.46 9.87 74.01
N PHE A 38 -0.63 8.82 74.06
CA PHE A 38 -1.08 7.46 73.78
C PHE A 38 -1.77 6.85 75.00
N PHE A 39 -3.11 6.73 74.93
CA PHE A 39 -3.88 5.84 75.79
C PHE A 39 -3.99 4.46 75.12
N GLY A 40 -3.51 3.41 75.78
CA GLY A 40 -4.07 2.07 75.66
C GLY A 40 -3.42 1.08 74.67
N THR A 41 -2.74 0.09 75.27
CA THR A 41 -2.40 -1.27 74.80
C THR A 41 -1.14 -1.50 73.93
N PRO A 42 -0.37 -2.59 74.20
CA PRO A 42 0.90 -2.90 73.52
C PRO A 42 0.80 -3.15 72.01
N THR A 43 -0.38 -3.48 71.51
CA THR A 43 -0.64 -3.82 70.09
C THR A 43 -0.66 -2.59 69.17
N GLY A 44 -1.02 -1.41 69.69
CA GLY A 44 -1.00 -0.15 68.91
C GLY A 44 0.40 0.42 68.64
N LEU A 45 1.39 0.05 69.47
CA LEU A 45 2.79 0.45 69.27
C LEU A 45 3.48 -0.39 68.19
N ILE A 46 3.11 -1.66 68.04
CA ILE A 46 3.66 -2.55 67.01
C ILE A 46 3.12 -2.18 65.62
N SER A 47 1.82 -1.84 65.50
CA SER A 47 1.24 -1.39 64.24
C SER A 47 1.77 -0.03 63.77
N ALA A 48 2.03 0.91 64.69
CA ALA A 48 2.68 2.18 64.38
C ALA A 48 4.16 2.03 63.99
N PHE A 49 4.89 1.08 64.59
CA PHE A 49 6.28 0.79 64.23
C PHE A 49 6.39 0.14 62.86
N VAL A 50 5.47 -0.77 62.52
CA VAL A 50 5.39 -1.42 61.20
C VAL A 50 4.96 -0.41 60.13
N ALA A 51 3.97 0.45 60.39
CA ALA A 51 3.57 1.51 59.45
C ALA A 51 4.65 2.60 59.28
N GLY A 52 5.37 2.95 60.35
CA GLY A 52 6.47 3.93 60.33
C GLY A 52 7.75 3.44 59.64
N ILE A 53 7.91 2.13 59.43
CA ILE A 53 9.00 1.53 58.64
C ILE A 53 8.54 1.26 57.20
N LEU A 54 7.31 0.78 57.01
CA LEU A 54 6.77 0.46 55.68
C LEU A 54 6.45 1.70 54.84
N LEU A 55 5.99 2.81 55.41
CA LEU A 55 5.72 4.04 54.65
C LEU A 55 7.00 4.67 54.09
N PRO A 56 8.10 4.80 54.86
CA PRO A 56 9.38 5.25 54.30
C PRO A 56 9.97 4.25 53.31
N VAL A 57 9.89 2.94 53.54
CA VAL A 57 10.41 1.94 52.60
C VAL A 57 9.59 1.90 51.31
N ALA A 58 8.26 2.05 51.37
CA ALA A 58 7.42 2.16 50.19
C ALA A 58 7.60 3.51 49.48
N PHE A 59 7.77 4.62 50.20
CA PHE A 59 8.05 5.93 49.61
C PHE A 59 9.45 5.98 49.00
N ILE A 60 10.45 5.36 49.66
CA ILE A 60 11.82 5.17 49.15
C ILE A 60 11.80 4.22 47.95
N ASN A 61 11.06 3.11 47.97
CA ASN A 61 10.92 2.23 46.81
C ASN A 61 10.13 2.88 45.68
N MET A 62 9.14 3.72 45.93
CA MET A 62 8.36 4.41 44.89
C MET A 62 9.13 5.61 44.30
N THR A 63 9.94 6.31 45.11
CA THR A 63 10.86 7.36 44.65
C THR A 63 12.15 6.80 44.06
N LEU A 64 12.60 5.62 44.51
CA LEU A 64 13.67 4.86 43.86
C LEU A 64 13.16 4.17 42.62
N GLU A 65 11.95 3.62 42.51
CA GLU A 65 11.42 3.05 41.28
C GLU A 65 11.05 4.14 40.28
N GLY A 66 10.48 5.26 40.74
CA GLY A 66 10.29 6.47 39.93
C GLY A 66 11.63 7.09 39.53
N GLY A 67 12.59 7.16 40.45
CA GLY A 67 13.95 7.64 40.22
C GLY A 67 14.78 6.69 39.37
N ILE A 68 14.62 5.37 39.49
CA ILE A 68 15.24 4.32 38.68
C ILE A 68 14.59 4.35 37.31
N ASN A 69 13.27 4.47 37.16
CA ASN A 69 12.64 4.66 35.85
C ASN A 69 13.10 5.96 35.16
N ILE A 70 13.25 7.06 35.91
CA ILE A 70 13.76 8.33 35.36
C ILE A 70 15.25 8.22 35.02
N VAL A 71 16.06 7.61 35.91
CA VAL A 71 17.50 7.39 35.69
C VAL A 71 17.71 6.39 34.57
N GLU A 72 16.91 5.33 34.46
CA GLU A 72 16.98 4.31 33.42
C GLU A 72 16.50 4.89 32.09
N LYS A 73 15.43 5.68 32.05
CA LYS A 73 15.03 6.46 30.86
C LYS A 73 16.10 7.46 30.43
N ASN A 74 16.71 8.17 31.39
CA ASN A 74 17.78 9.13 31.13
C ASN A 74 19.09 8.43 30.73
N VAL A 75 19.41 7.28 31.33
CA VAL A 75 20.57 6.45 31.00
C VAL A 75 20.38 5.83 29.62
N ILE A 76 19.19 5.32 29.29
CA ILE A 76 18.82 4.85 27.94
C ILE A 76 18.94 6.00 26.94
N GLN A 77 18.47 7.21 27.25
CA GLN A 77 18.67 8.40 26.40
C GLN A 77 20.14 8.80 26.27
N MET A 78 20.95 8.64 27.32
CA MET A 78 22.39 8.91 27.32
C MET A 78 23.22 7.83 26.63
N THR A 79 22.71 6.58 26.55
CA THR A 79 23.36 5.44 25.89
C THR A 79 22.88 5.18 24.47
N LYS A 80 21.80 5.85 24.02
CA LYS A 80 21.37 5.81 22.61
C LYS A 80 22.53 6.22 21.70
N PRO A 81 22.86 5.42 20.68
CA PRO A 81 23.83 5.81 19.67
C PRO A 81 23.53 7.20 19.11
N LYS A 82 24.57 8.01 18.87
CA LYS A 82 24.41 9.41 18.41
C LYS A 82 23.54 9.55 17.15
N TYR A 83 23.48 8.53 16.29
CA TYR A 83 22.65 8.53 15.09
C TYR A 83 21.14 8.47 15.41
N ILE A 84 20.72 7.69 16.43
CA ILE A 84 19.32 7.60 16.86
C ILE A 84 18.82 8.96 17.34
N LYS A 85 19.66 9.69 18.08
CA LYS A 85 19.32 11.04 18.55
C LYS A 85 19.06 12.02 17.40
N TYR A 86 19.81 11.94 16.30
CA TYR A 86 19.54 12.79 15.14
C TYR A 86 18.22 12.42 14.46
N LEU A 87 17.88 11.13 14.40
CA LEU A 87 16.60 10.71 13.84
C LEU A 87 15.40 11.17 14.68
N GLU A 88 15.54 11.20 16.01
CA GLU A 88 14.52 11.78 16.90
C GLU A 88 14.35 13.28 16.66
N LEU A 89 15.45 14.03 16.55
CA LEU A 89 15.40 15.46 16.22
C LEU A 89 14.77 15.72 14.85
N ALA A 90 15.01 14.85 13.87
CA ALA A 90 14.36 14.95 12.57
C ALA A 90 12.84 14.75 12.69
N ARG A 91 12.37 13.82 13.53
CA ARG A 91 10.93 13.58 13.75
C ARG A 91 10.23 14.70 14.53
N GLU A 92 10.97 15.46 15.32
CA GLU A 92 10.46 16.58 16.11
C GLU A 92 10.48 17.92 15.36
N SER A 93 11.27 18.04 14.28
CA SER A 93 11.34 19.27 13.49
C SER A 93 10.12 19.39 12.57
N ASP A 94 9.60 20.60 12.42
CA ASP A 94 8.55 20.93 11.45
C ASP A 94 9.12 21.40 10.10
N ASP A 95 10.41 21.76 10.04
CA ASP A 95 11.07 22.28 8.83
C ASP A 95 11.76 21.17 8.04
N ASP A 96 11.30 20.93 6.81
CA ASP A 96 11.78 19.80 6.00
C ASP A 96 13.27 19.87 5.66
N MET A 97 13.86 21.07 5.56
CA MET A 97 15.29 21.22 5.33
C MET A 97 16.10 20.80 6.57
N GLU A 98 15.64 21.22 7.75
CA GLU A 98 16.21 20.83 9.03
C GLU A 98 16.08 19.31 9.28
N LYS A 99 14.92 18.71 8.91
CA LYS A 99 14.73 17.26 8.92
C LYS A 99 15.80 16.55 8.09
N MET A 100 16.03 16.99 6.85
CA MET A 100 17.03 16.37 5.97
C MET A 100 18.46 16.49 6.52
N GLU A 101 18.81 17.62 7.12
CA GLU A 101 20.12 17.80 7.76
C GLU A 101 20.33 16.87 8.97
N TYR A 102 19.29 16.61 9.75
CA TYR A 102 19.35 15.62 10.82
C TYR A 102 19.44 14.18 10.30
N ILE A 103 18.67 13.84 9.26
CA ILE A 103 18.75 12.54 8.58
C ILE A 103 20.15 12.28 8.04
N LYS A 104 20.75 13.26 7.34
CA LYS A 104 22.13 13.20 6.85
C LYS A 104 23.13 12.86 7.95
N LYS A 105 23.03 13.51 9.11
CA LYS A 105 23.90 13.25 10.28
C LYS A 105 23.70 11.85 10.85
N SER A 106 22.48 11.31 10.76
CA SER A 106 22.15 9.94 11.16
C SER A 106 22.82 8.93 10.23
N LEU A 107 22.70 9.11 8.91
CA LEU A 107 23.27 8.24 7.88
C LEU A 107 24.81 8.17 7.91
N LYS A 108 25.47 9.29 8.22
CA LYS A 108 26.94 9.40 8.20
C LYS A 108 27.67 8.47 9.19
N LYS A 109 27.05 8.10 10.31
CA LYS A 109 27.76 7.45 11.42
C LYS A 109 27.70 5.93 11.42
N GLU A 110 26.66 5.35 10.82
CA GLU A 110 26.46 3.91 10.61
C GLU A 110 25.33 3.79 9.59
N TYR A 111 25.40 2.77 8.71
CA TYR A 111 24.36 2.55 7.71
C TYR A 111 23.04 2.18 8.40
N ASN A 112 22.20 3.20 8.62
CA ASN A 112 21.00 3.10 9.46
C ASN A 112 19.75 2.94 8.58
N THR A 113 19.17 1.74 8.60
CA THR A 113 17.94 1.40 7.85
C THR A 113 16.76 2.30 8.23
N ASP A 114 16.64 2.70 9.50
CA ASP A 114 15.54 3.55 9.96
C ASP A 114 15.68 4.98 9.44
N ALA A 115 16.91 5.47 9.30
CA ALA A 115 17.17 6.78 8.72
C ALA A 115 16.91 6.78 7.21
N LEU A 116 17.25 5.68 6.52
CA LEU A 116 16.94 5.51 5.11
C LEU A 116 15.42 5.47 4.89
N GLU A 117 14.71 4.66 5.68
CA GLU A 117 13.26 4.54 5.58
C GLU A 117 12.58 5.88 5.85
N TYR A 118 12.98 6.57 6.93
CA TYR A 118 12.42 7.88 7.24
C TYR A 118 12.73 8.92 6.15
N SER A 119 13.94 8.88 5.56
CA SER A 119 14.29 9.78 4.44
C SER A 119 13.38 9.58 3.23
N LYS A 120 13.05 8.33 2.91
CA LYS A 120 12.14 7.97 1.83
C LYS A 120 10.74 8.52 2.10
N GLU A 121 10.20 8.32 3.31
CA GLU A 121 8.87 8.83 3.68
C GLU A 121 8.77 10.36 3.58
N VAL A 122 9.78 11.09 4.08
CA VAL A 122 9.79 12.56 4.00
C VAL A 122 9.89 13.02 2.54
N LEU A 123 10.77 12.43 1.73
CA LEU A 123 10.90 12.79 0.32
C LEU A 123 9.64 12.50 -0.51
N ILE A 124 8.95 11.39 -0.22
CA ILE A 124 7.66 11.06 -0.84
C ILE A 124 6.62 12.12 -0.47
N SER A 125 6.53 12.53 0.81
CA SER A 125 5.60 13.58 1.24
C SER A 125 5.83 14.87 0.47
N ILE A 126 7.08 15.35 0.45
CA ILE A 126 7.48 16.58 -0.25
C ILE A 126 7.11 16.50 -1.75
N ALA A 127 7.39 15.37 -2.40
CA ALA A 127 7.05 15.17 -3.81
C ALA A 127 5.54 15.20 -4.06
N ILE A 128 4.76 14.54 -3.20
CA ILE A 128 3.29 14.53 -3.28
C ILE A 128 2.71 15.93 -3.06
N ASP A 129 3.29 16.72 -2.17
CA ASP A 129 2.88 18.11 -1.91
C ASP A 129 3.23 19.06 -3.07
N GLY A 130 3.94 18.56 -4.09
CA GLY A 130 4.30 19.32 -5.30
C GLY A 130 5.52 20.21 -5.11
N GLU A 131 6.26 20.01 -4.02
CA GLU A 131 7.53 20.68 -3.79
C GLU A 131 8.68 20.03 -4.57
N ASP A 132 9.75 20.79 -4.78
CA ASP A 132 10.97 20.32 -5.43
C ASP A 132 11.75 19.37 -4.49
N TYR A 133 11.33 18.10 -4.44
CA TYR A 133 11.94 17.09 -3.60
C TYR A 133 13.42 16.83 -3.94
N GLU A 134 13.89 17.12 -5.15
CA GLU A 134 15.29 16.94 -5.55
C GLU A 134 16.22 17.82 -4.71
N LYS A 135 15.80 19.07 -4.44
CA LYS A 135 16.51 20.01 -3.55
C LYS A 135 16.76 19.39 -2.17
N TYR A 136 15.77 18.68 -1.62
CA TYR A 136 15.86 18.02 -0.32
C TYR A 136 16.66 16.71 -0.42
N PHE A 137 16.49 15.97 -1.52
CA PHE A 137 17.19 14.72 -1.72
C PHE A 137 18.70 14.93 -1.83
N ASP A 138 19.15 15.99 -2.51
CA ASP A 138 20.56 16.36 -2.64
C ASP A 138 21.27 16.59 -1.30
N VAL A 139 20.54 16.89 -0.22
CA VAL A 139 21.10 17.01 1.13
C VAL A 139 21.59 15.67 1.66
N VAL A 140 20.82 14.61 1.44
CA VAL A 140 21.02 13.27 2.04
C VAL A 140 21.65 12.27 1.08
N LYS A 141 21.43 12.43 -0.23
CA LYS A 141 21.94 11.59 -1.32
C LYS A 141 23.44 11.29 -1.26
N PRO A 142 24.35 12.24 -0.89
CA PRO A 142 25.78 11.95 -0.79
C PRO A 142 26.17 10.90 0.27
N GLU A 143 25.30 10.66 1.25
CA GLU A 143 25.55 9.69 2.33
C GLU A 143 24.90 8.32 2.04
N MET A 144 24.26 8.14 0.87
CA MET A 144 23.56 6.93 0.47
C MET A 144 24.31 6.15 -0.61
N LYS A 145 24.12 4.83 -0.65
CA LYS A 145 24.56 4.03 -1.80
C LYS A 145 23.57 4.17 -2.97
N GLU A 146 24.06 4.00 -4.18
CA GLU A 146 23.28 4.08 -5.42
C GLU A 146 22.04 3.18 -5.43
N GLU A 147 22.16 1.94 -4.92
CA GLU A 147 21.04 0.99 -4.81
C GLU A 147 19.86 1.56 -4.01
N HIS A 148 20.13 2.35 -2.98
CA HIS A 148 19.10 2.96 -2.14
C HIS A 148 18.55 4.24 -2.75
N ILE A 149 19.38 4.99 -3.47
CA ILE A 149 18.95 6.16 -4.24
C ILE A 149 17.93 5.74 -5.30
N ASN A 150 18.22 4.67 -6.04
CA ASN A 150 17.32 4.15 -7.07
C ASN A 150 15.98 3.68 -6.48
N VAL A 151 16.02 2.99 -5.33
CA VAL A 151 14.80 2.58 -4.62
C VAL A 151 13.96 3.79 -4.20
N ILE A 152 14.57 4.86 -3.68
CA ILE A 152 13.84 6.07 -3.28
C ILE A 152 13.18 6.72 -4.50
N TYR A 153 13.93 6.96 -5.59
CA TYR A 153 13.36 7.53 -6.82
C TYR A 153 12.22 6.68 -7.38
N MET A 154 12.41 5.37 -7.44
CA MET A 154 11.38 4.43 -7.89
C MET A 154 10.10 4.58 -7.07
N ARG A 155 10.19 4.63 -5.72
CA ARG A 155 9.02 4.79 -4.84
C ARG A 155 8.36 6.16 -4.98
N ILE A 156 9.13 7.23 -5.16
CA ILE A 156 8.60 8.57 -5.44
C ILE A 156 7.79 8.53 -6.74
N TYR A 157 8.36 7.97 -7.82
CA TYR A 157 7.66 7.87 -9.10
C TYR A 157 6.40 7.02 -9.02
N GLU A 158 6.41 5.90 -8.31
CA GLU A 158 5.19 5.10 -8.07
C GLU A 158 4.11 5.90 -7.35
N LYS A 159 4.47 6.69 -6.33
CA LYS A 159 3.51 7.52 -5.60
C LYS A 159 2.99 8.71 -6.41
N LEU A 160 3.85 9.32 -7.22
CA LEU A 160 3.43 10.36 -8.17
C LEU A 160 2.50 9.78 -9.25
N ALA A 161 2.79 8.59 -9.76
CA ALA A 161 1.89 7.88 -10.69
C ALA A 161 0.51 7.65 -10.03
N TYR A 162 0.45 7.10 -8.83
CA TYR A 162 -0.81 6.96 -8.08
C TYR A 162 -1.58 8.28 -7.97
N LYS A 163 -0.90 9.37 -7.59
CA LYS A 163 -1.51 10.69 -7.49
C LYS A 163 -2.13 11.15 -8.82
N GLU A 164 -1.37 11.05 -9.90
CA GLU A 164 -1.83 11.48 -11.22
C GLU A 164 -2.95 10.59 -11.79
N TYR A 165 -2.90 9.28 -11.50
CA TYR A 165 -3.99 8.34 -11.82
C TYR A 165 -5.33 8.78 -11.20
N TYR A 166 -5.35 9.08 -9.89
CA TYR A 166 -6.58 9.56 -9.23
C TYR A 166 -7.01 10.95 -9.68
N ASN A 167 -6.07 11.78 -10.17
CA ASN A 167 -6.37 13.05 -10.83
C ASN A 167 -6.85 12.89 -12.28
N LYS A 168 -6.93 11.65 -12.80
CA LYS A 168 -7.29 11.31 -14.19
C LYS A 168 -6.29 11.83 -15.24
N ASN A 169 -5.05 12.09 -14.84
CA ASN A 169 -3.95 12.46 -15.72
C ASN A 169 -3.17 11.21 -16.15
N TYR A 170 -3.83 10.30 -16.88
CA TYR A 170 -3.29 8.96 -17.16
C TYR A 170 -1.96 8.99 -17.94
N ASP A 171 -1.80 9.89 -18.91
CA ASP A 171 -0.56 10.05 -19.67
C ASP A 171 0.64 10.39 -18.75
N VAL A 172 0.43 11.32 -17.81
CA VAL A 172 1.46 11.75 -16.85
C VAL A 172 1.76 10.61 -15.86
N SER A 173 0.72 9.90 -15.44
CA SER A 173 0.85 8.72 -14.57
C SER A 173 1.70 7.63 -15.22
N LEU A 174 1.46 7.33 -16.51
CA LEU A 174 2.24 6.39 -17.30
C LEU A 174 3.70 6.84 -17.45
N GLU A 175 3.95 8.14 -17.67
CA GLU A 175 5.31 8.69 -17.74
C GLU A 175 6.10 8.43 -16.44
N TYR A 176 5.48 8.66 -15.28
CA TYR A 176 6.10 8.35 -13.99
C TYR A 176 6.36 6.86 -13.81
N LEU A 177 5.42 6.02 -14.19
CA LEU A 177 5.58 4.57 -14.11
C LEU A 177 6.73 4.08 -15.01
N GLU A 178 6.90 4.66 -16.21
CA GLU A 178 8.02 4.33 -17.09
C GLU A 178 9.37 4.68 -16.43
N LYS A 179 9.44 5.81 -15.72
CA LYS A 179 10.62 6.19 -14.91
C LYS A 179 10.86 5.18 -13.79
N ALA A 180 9.81 4.72 -13.10
CA ALA A 180 9.91 3.69 -12.07
C ALA A 180 10.40 2.34 -12.63
N LYS A 181 9.88 1.91 -13.79
CA LYS A 181 10.30 0.68 -14.49
C LYS A 181 11.79 0.68 -14.82
N LYS A 182 12.32 1.82 -15.29
CA LYS A 182 13.77 1.98 -15.58
C LYS A 182 14.65 1.79 -14.33
N LEU A 183 14.09 2.01 -13.15
CA LEU A 183 14.75 1.84 -11.86
C LEU A 183 14.48 0.48 -11.21
N GLY A 184 13.78 -0.43 -11.90
CA GLY A 184 13.51 -1.79 -11.43
C GLY A 184 12.13 -1.99 -10.79
N GLY A 185 11.26 -0.97 -10.85
CA GLY A 185 9.86 -1.09 -10.45
C GLY A 185 9.09 -2.06 -11.34
N LYS A 186 8.22 -2.87 -10.74
CA LYS A 186 7.50 -3.96 -11.41
C LYS A 186 6.11 -4.14 -10.82
N LYS A 187 5.21 -4.64 -11.67
CA LYS A 187 3.88 -5.09 -11.30
C LYS A 187 3.92 -6.15 -10.21
N ASN A 188 3.03 -6.02 -9.23
CA ASN A 188 2.70 -7.10 -8.32
C ASN A 188 1.36 -7.73 -8.73
N GLU A 189 1.41 -8.86 -9.43
CA GLU A 189 0.22 -9.52 -9.99
C GLU A 189 -0.77 -10.01 -8.92
N ASN A 190 -0.35 -10.10 -7.65
CA ASN A 190 -1.21 -10.54 -6.54
C ASN A 190 -1.89 -9.37 -5.81
N ASP A 191 -1.64 -8.13 -6.22
CA ASP A 191 -2.18 -6.92 -5.60
C ASP A 191 -2.94 -6.14 -6.66
N GLU A 192 -4.27 -6.27 -6.67
CA GLU A 192 -5.15 -5.61 -7.64
C GLU A 192 -5.06 -4.08 -7.56
N ASP A 193 -4.72 -3.54 -6.38
CA ASP A 193 -4.53 -2.11 -6.17
C ASP A 193 -3.14 -1.60 -6.60
N ASP A 194 -2.26 -2.47 -7.11
CA ASP A 194 -0.93 -2.09 -7.59
C ASP A 194 -1.04 -1.19 -8.82
N ILE A 195 -0.34 -0.04 -8.78
CA ILE A 195 -0.46 1.00 -9.81
C ILE A 195 -0.10 0.52 -11.22
N TYR A 196 0.77 -0.49 -11.33
CA TYR A 196 1.10 -1.08 -12.63
C TYR A 196 -0.06 -1.84 -13.22
N VAL A 197 -0.88 -2.50 -12.39
CA VAL A 197 -2.09 -3.24 -12.79
C VAL A 197 -3.14 -2.24 -13.26
N LEU A 198 -3.49 -1.28 -12.41
CA LEU A 198 -4.51 -0.27 -12.68
C LEU A 198 -4.24 0.51 -13.99
N LEU A 199 -2.97 0.86 -14.24
CA LEU A 199 -2.59 1.58 -15.46
C LEU A 199 -2.50 0.68 -16.69
N GLU A 200 -2.17 -0.61 -16.54
CA GLU A 200 -2.23 -1.57 -17.66
C GLU A 200 -3.67 -1.76 -18.12
N GLU A 201 -4.60 -1.92 -17.19
CA GLU A 201 -6.04 -1.98 -17.47
C GLU A 201 -6.53 -0.70 -18.15
N LYS A 202 -6.14 0.48 -17.64
CA LYS A 202 -6.48 1.75 -18.29
C LYS A 202 -5.87 1.93 -19.66
N GLN A 203 -4.63 1.49 -19.87
CA GLN A 203 -4.03 1.52 -21.20
C GLN A 203 -4.79 0.59 -22.16
N ASN A 204 -5.18 -0.61 -21.71
CA ASN A 204 -5.96 -1.53 -22.54
C ASN A 204 -7.35 -0.97 -22.88
N GLU A 205 -8.02 -0.32 -21.93
CA GLU A 205 -9.29 0.41 -22.17
C GLU A 205 -9.11 1.50 -23.23
N MET A 206 -8.08 2.36 -23.07
CA MET A 206 -7.77 3.40 -24.06
C MET A 206 -7.43 2.82 -25.44
N ASP A 207 -6.66 1.73 -25.48
CA ASP A 207 -6.32 1.03 -26.72
C ASP A 207 -7.58 0.49 -27.39
N LEU A 208 -8.48 -0.18 -26.65
CA LEU A 208 -9.75 -0.70 -27.16
C LEU A 208 -10.63 0.41 -27.72
N ASN A 209 -10.76 1.52 -27.00
CA ASN A 209 -11.58 2.66 -27.43
C ASN A 209 -11.05 3.27 -28.73
N SER A 210 -9.73 3.28 -28.90
CA SER A 210 -9.10 3.77 -30.14
C SER A 210 -9.39 2.89 -31.37
N LEU A 211 -9.80 1.63 -31.16
CA LEU A 211 -10.13 0.67 -32.22
C LEU A 211 -11.60 0.72 -32.65
N TYR A 212 -12.45 1.49 -31.96
CA TYR A 212 -13.89 1.57 -32.26
C TYR A 212 -14.17 1.89 -33.73
N ASP A 213 -13.60 2.99 -34.22
CA ASP A 213 -13.83 3.47 -35.58
C ASP A 213 -13.31 2.46 -36.62
N GLU A 214 -12.16 1.82 -36.35
CA GLU A 214 -11.61 0.78 -37.24
C GLU A 214 -12.57 -0.41 -37.36
N TYR A 215 -13.05 -0.93 -36.23
CA TYR A 215 -13.95 -2.07 -36.25
C TYR A 215 -15.34 -1.70 -36.77
N LYS A 216 -15.82 -0.49 -36.50
CA LYS A 216 -17.05 0.03 -37.10
C LYS A 216 -16.95 0.08 -38.63
N ASP A 217 -15.84 0.59 -39.17
CA ASP A 217 -15.57 0.62 -40.60
C ASP A 217 -15.51 -0.80 -41.20
N LYS A 218 -14.90 -1.76 -40.50
CA LYS A 218 -14.89 -3.18 -40.93
C LYS A 218 -16.30 -3.76 -41.01
N LEU A 219 -17.15 -3.50 -40.00
CA LEU A 219 -18.54 -3.98 -40.01
C LEU A 219 -19.38 -3.34 -41.12
N ASP A 220 -19.18 -2.04 -41.37
CA ASP A 220 -19.85 -1.34 -42.47
C ASP A 220 -19.38 -1.85 -43.83
N SER A 221 -18.08 -2.15 -43.99
CA SER A 221 -17.56 -2.78 -45.21
C SER A 221 -18.15 -4.17 -45.46
N ILE A 222 -18.31 -5.00 -44.41
CA ILE A 222 -18.98 -6.30 -44.57
C ILE A 222 -20.43 -6.09 -44.99
N GLN A 223 -21.12 -5.11 -44.41
CA GLN A 223 -22.50 -4.80 -44.79
C GLN A 223 -22.61 -4.38 -46.26
N ASP A 224 -21.74 -3.50 -46.73
CA ASP A 224 -21.69 -3.08 -48.14
C ASP A 224 -21.41 -4.25 -49.09
N GLU A 225 -20.51 -5.17 -48.70
CA GLU A 225 -20.25 -6.39 -49.46
C GLU A 225 -21.49 -7.29 -49.54
N VAL A 226 -22.18 -7.48 -48.41
CA VAL A 226 -23.42 -8.28 -48.33
C VAL A 226 -24.52 -7.68 -49.20
N ASP A 227 -24.73 -6.36 -49.13
CA ASP A 227 -25.74 -5.65 -49.93
C ASP A 227 -25.41 -5.65 -51.44
N GLY A 228 -24.13 -5.78 -51.78
CA GLY A 228 -23.63 -5.87 -53.15
C GLY A 228 -23.65 -7.27 -53.76
N LEU A 229 -23.96 -8.33 -53.00
CA LEU A 229 -24.00 -9.70 -53.51
C LEU A 229 -25.10 -9.83 -54.58
N THR A 230 -24.68 -10.06 -55.83
CA THR A 230 -25.59 -10.40 -56.93
C THR A 230 -25.91 -11.90 -56.92
N HIS A 231 -27.09 -12.25 -57.44
CA HIS A 231 -27.70 -13.59 -57.38
C HIS A 231 -27.04 -14.57 -58.37
N ASP A 232 -25.74 -14.82 -58.19
CA ASP A 232 -24.91 -15.64 -59.07
C ASP A 232 -24.88 -17.11 -58.62
N GLY A 233 -25.44 -17.43 -57.45
CA GLY A 233 -25.50 -18.75 -56.82
C GLY A 233 -26.91 -19.11 -56.32
N SER A 234 -27.05 -20.25 -55.62
CA SER A 234 -28.30 -20.55 -54.92
C SER A 234 -28.46 -19.62 -53.71
N THR A 235 -29.68 -19.31 -53.32
CA THR A 235 -29.91 -18.38 -52.20
C THR A 235 -29.32 -18.89 -50.88
N LEU A 236 -29.35 -20.20 -50.64
CA LEU A 236 -28.68 -20.85 -49.50
C LEU A 236 -27.15 -20.66 -49.52
N GLU A 237 -26.51 -20.71 -50.69
CA GLU A 237 -25.06 -20.48 -50.82
C GLU A 237 -24.71 -19.03 -50.47
N ILE A 238 -25.54 -18.08 -50.90
CA ILE A 238 -25.40 -16.66 -50.54
C ILE A 238 -25.58 -16.49 -49.03
N ALA A 239 -26.65 -17.01 -48.44
CA ALA A 239 -26.91 -16.92 -47.00
C ALA A 239 -25.75 -17.51 -46.18
N SER A 240 -25.21 -18.65 -46.60
CA SER A 240 -24.05 -19.29 -45.95
C SER A 240 -22.78 -18.43 -46.03
N GLN A 241 -22.54 -17.78 -47.17
CA GLN A 241 -21.40 -16.86 -47.33
C GLN A 241 -21.55 -15.63 -46.44
N VAL A 242 -22.76 -15.07 -46.35
CA VAL A 242 -23.07 -13.92 -45.48
C VAL A 242 -22.87 -14.31 -44.01
N TYR A 243 -23.44 -15.44 -43.57
CA TYR A 243 -23.26 -15.93 -42.21
C TYR A 243 -21.79 -16.11 -41.86
N LYS A 244 -21.01 -16.76 -42.73
CA LYS A 244 -19.58 -16.97 -42.52
C LYS A 244 -18.81 -15.66 -42.35
N LYS A 245 -19.10 -14.62 -43.16
CA LYS A 245 -18.45 -13.31 -43.02
C LYS A 245 -18.69 -12.69 -41.64
N TRP A 246 -19.92 -12.78 -41.13
CA TRP A 246 -20.26 -12.27 -39.81
C TRP A 246 -19.66 -13.11 -38.69
N ASP A 247 -19.64 -14.44 -38.81
CA ASP A 247 -19.03 -15.34 -37.82
C ASP A 247 -17.51 -15.16 -37.74
N ASP A 248 -16.82 -15.04 -38.88
CA ASP A 248 -15.39 -14.75 -38.93
C ASP A 248 -15.07 -13.41 -38.21
N MET A 249 -15.89 -12.37 -38.43
CA MET A 249 -15.73 -11.07 -37.77
C MET A 249 -16.06 -11.10 -36.27
N LEU A 250 -17.10 -11.85 -35.87
CA LEU A 250 -17.43 -12.04 -34.45
C LEU A 250 -16.28 -12.70 -33.70
N ASN A 251 -15.67 -13.72 -34.30
CA ASN A 251 -14.51 -14.41 -33.73
C ASN A 251 -13.28 -13.50 -33.65
N GLU A 252 -13.06 -12.61 -34.63
CA GLU A 252 -12.01 -11.58 -34.58
C GLU A 252 -12.23 -10.62 -33.41
N ILE A 253 -13.43 -10.05 -33.28
CA ILE A 253 -13.79 -9.13 -32.19
C ILE A 253 -13.63 -9.82 -30.84
N TYR A 254 -14.19 -11.02 -30.68
CA TYR A 254 -14.09 -11.78 -29.43
C TYR A 254 -12.63 -12.10 -29.06
N GLY A 255 -11.79 -12.44 -30.04
CA GLY A 255 -10.36 -12.66 -29.85
C GLY A 255 -9.63 -11.41 -29.34
N LEU A 256 -9.92 -10.25 -29.92
CA LEU A 256 -9.38 -8.97 -29.46
C LEU A 256 -9.82 -8.66 -28.01
N LEU A 257 -11.11 -8.82 -27.71
CA LEU A 257 -11.66 -8.58 -26.38
C LEU A 257 -11.05 -9.51 -25.33
N LYS A 258 -10.82 -10.78 -25.67
CA LYS A 258 -10.12 -11.73 -24.80
C LYS A 258 -8.71 -11.30 -24.42
N ASP A 259 -7.99 -10.68 -25.35
CA ASP A 259 -6.60 -10.29 -25.12
C ASP A 259 -6.48 -8.96 -24.38
N LYS A 260 -7.49 -8.10 -24.45
CA LYS A 260 -7.43 -6.72 -23.96
C LYS A 260 -8.28 -6.45 -22.72
N LEU A 261 -9.40 -7.16 -22.52
CA LEU A 261 -10.26 -6.92 -21.37
C LEU A 261 -9.59 -7.35 -20.06
N PRO A 262 -9.88 -6.67 -18.93
CA PRO A 262 -9.57 -7.18 -17.61
C PRO A 262 -10.14 -8.59 -17.40
N SER A 263 -9.45 -9.41 -16.60
CA SER A 263 -9.83 -10.82 -16.40
C SER A 263 -11.28 -10.99 -15.92
N GLU A 264 -11.75 -10.12 -15.02
CA GLU A 264 -13.12 -10.16 -14.49
C GLU A 264 -14.15 -9.86 -15.59
N ASP A 265 -13.95 -8.77 -16.34
CA ASP A 265 -14.83 -8.37 -17.45
C ASP A 265 -14.87 -9.41 -18.55
N PHE A 266 -13.73 -10.05 -18.86
CA PHE A 266 -13.68 -11.10 -19.85
C PHE A 266 -14.41 -12.38 -19.41
N GLU A 267 -14.33 -12.77 -18.13
CA GLU A 267 -15.08 -13.95 -17.66
C GLU A 267 -16.60 -13.70 -17.72
N ILE A 268 -17.06 -12.48 -17.45
CA ILE A 268 -18.47 -12.09 -17.68
C ILE A 268 -18.82 -12.22 -19.17
N LEU A 269 -18.04 -11.62 -20.06
CA LEU A 269 -18.26 -11.68 -21.51
C LEU A 269 -18.28 -13.14 -22.02
N LYS A 270 -17.41 -14.00 -21.50
CA LYS A 270 -17.33 -15.40 -21.87
C LYS A 270 -18.59 -16.18 -21.47
N GLU A 271 -19.13 -15.95 -20.28
CA GLU A 271 -20.40 -16.55 -19.86
C GLU A 271 -21.56 -16.07 -20.74
N GLU A 272 -21.63 -14.76 -21.00
CA GLU A 272 -22.61 -14.17 -21.93
C GLU A 272 -22.49 -14.76 -23.33
N GLN A 273 -21.27 -14.96 -23.83
CA GLN A 273 -21.03 -15.51 -25.16
C GLN A 273 -21.44 -16.98 -25.25
N ILE A 274 -21.19 -17.79 -24.21
CA ILE A 274 -21.65 -19.18 -24.14
C ILE A 274 -23.18 -19.24 -24.16
N GLN A 275 -23.83 -18.39 -23.35
CA GLN A 275 -25.29 -18.32 -23.31
C GLN A 275 -25.85 -17.86 -24.66
N TRP A 276 -25.27 -16.83 -25.27
CA TRP A 276 -25.69 -16.34 -26.59
C TRP A 276 -25.57 -17.41 -27.68
N VAL A 277 -24.47 -18.16 -27.72
CA VAL A 277 -24.32 -19.29 -28.67
C VAL A 277 -25.39 -20.35 -28.40
N SER A 278 -25.62 -20.70 -27.12
CA SER A 278 -26.67 -21.67 -26.76
C SER A 278 -28.06 -21.18 -27.17
N ASP A 279 -28.39 -19.91 -26.97
CA ASP A 279 -29.71 -19.37 -27.30
C ASP A 279 -29.91 -19.32 -28.81
N ARG A 280 -28.91 -18.82 -29.54
CA ARG A 280 -28.88 -18.79 -31.02
C ARG A 280 -29.05 -20.17 -31.63
N ASP A 281 -28.36 -21.18 -31.08
CA ASP A 281 -28.37 -22.54 -31.60
C ASP A 281 -29.57 -23.35 -31.04
N SER A 282 -30.15 -23.00 -29.87
CA SER A 282 -31.29 -23.73 -29.28
C SER A 282 -32.64 -23.48 -29.94
N GLU A 283 -32.74 -22.51 -30.86
CA GLU A 283 -33.85 -22.47 -31.81
C GLU A 283 -33.89 -23.74 -32.71
N GLU A 284 -32.90 -24.65 -32.63
CA GLU A 284 -32.81 -25.94 -33.34
C GLU A 284 -33.70 -27.09 -32.85
N ASP A 285 -34.24 -27.10 -31.63
CA ASP A 285 -34.83 -28.32 -31.03
C ASP A 285 -36.09 -28.88 -31.77
N GLY A 286 -36.46 -28.30 -32.92
CA GLY A 286 -37.50 -28.79 -33.82
C GLY A 286 -37.23 -28.77 -35.33
N ILE A 287 -36.04 -28.37 -35.84
CA ILE A 287 -35.83 -28.19 -37.30
C ILE A 287 -34.57 -28.92 -37.79
N GLU A 288 -34.79 -30.03 -38.51
CA GLU A 288 -33.75 -30.82 -39.19
C GLU A 288 -33.31 -30.16 -40.51
N TYR A 289 -32.73 -28.95 -40.52
CA TYR A 289 -32.18 -28.41 -41.78
C TYR A 289 -30.97 -27.49 -41.58
N VAL A 290 -29.77 -28.08 -41.69
CA VAL A 290 -28.51 -27.39 -42.03
C VAL A 290 -28.52 -26.87 -43.49
N ASP A 291 -29.57 -27.19 -44.26
CA ASP A 291 -29.82 -26.77 -45.64
C ASP A 291 -31.05 -25.83 -45.74
N ASP A 292 -31.36 -25.04 -44.70
CA ASP A 292 -32.43 -24.03 -44.73
C ASP A 292 -31.87 -22.61 -44.86
N GLU A 293 -32.32 -21.92 -45.90
CA GLU A 293 -31.96 -20.54 -46.24
C GLU A 293 -32.42 -19.56 -45.15
N ASP A 294 -33.69 -19.66 -44.73
CA ASP A 294 -34.30 -18.75 -43.75
C ASP A 294 -33.57 -18.84 -42.39
N TYR A 295 -33.17 -20.06 -42.01
CA TYR A 295 -32.39 -20.31 -40.81
C TYR A 295 -30.99 -19.68 -40.91
N THR A 296 -30.32 -19.88 -42.05
CA THR A 296 -28.96 -19.34 -42.28
C THR A 296 -28.96 -17.81 -42.31
N GLU A 297 -29.99 -17.17 -42.87
CA GLU A 297 -30.16 -15.72 -42.81
C GLU A 297 -30.42 -15.20 -41.39
N THR A 298 -31.15 -15.97 -40.58
CA THR A 298 -31.38 -15.66 -39.16
C THR A 298 -30.06 -15.72 -38.38
N LEU A 299 -29.25 -16.76 -38.58
CA LEU A 299 -27.92 -16.88 -37.98
C LEU A 299 -27.02 -15.70 -38.37
N ALA A 300 -27.01 -15.32 -39.65
CA ALA A 300 -26.27 -14.15 -40.13
C ALA A 300 -26.71 -12.85 -39.42
N THR A 301 -28.02 -12.63 -39.30
CA THR A 301 -28.58 -11.43 -38.67
C THR A 301 -28.22 -11.34 -37.19
N LEU A 302 -28.44 -12.42 -36.43
CA LEU A 302 -28.11 -12.47 -35.00
C LEU A 302 -26.60 -12.27 -34.77
N THR A 303 -25.77 -12.83 -35.63
CA THR A 303 -24.30 -12.73 -35.53
C THR A 303 -23.82 -11.32 -35.84
N LYS A 304 -24.39 -10.67 -36.86
CA LYS A 304 -24.18 -9.25 -37.16
C LYS A 304 -24.52 -8.37 -35.96
N GLU A 305 -25.71 -8.54 -35.38
CA GLU A 305 -26.15 -7.75 -34.23
C GLU A 305 -25.19 -7.91 -33.05
N ARG A 306 -24.72 -9.15 -32.79
CA ARG A 306 -23.73 -9.42 -31.75
C ARG A 306 -22.40 -8.71 -32.02
N CYS A 307 -21.90 -8.66 -33.25
CA CYS A 307 -20.70 -7.89 -33.59
C CYS A 307 -20.84 -6.41 -33.20
N TYR A 308 -21.95 -5.79 -33.56
CA TYR A 308 -22.24 -4.39 -33.21
C TYR A 308 -22.38 -4.18 -31.70
N GLU A 309 -23.01 -5.13 -31.00
CA GLU A 309 -23.15 -5.10 -29.56
C GLU A 309 -21.78 -5.12 -28.86
N LEU A 310 -20.88 -6.02 -29.27
CA LEU A 310 -19.57 -6.19 -28.65
C LEU A 310 -18.69 -4.94 -28.81
N ILE A 311 -18.58 -4.40 -30.02
CA ILE A 311 -17.80 -3.16 -30.23
C ILE A 311 -18.45 -1.97 -29.51
N GLY A 312 -19.79 -1.94 -29.45
CA GLY A 312 -20.54 -0.89 -28.79
C GLY A 312 -20.43 -0.95 -27.26
N ARG A 313 -20.16 -2.11 -26.66
CA ARG A 313 -20.02 -2.25 -25.22
C ARG A 313 -18.59 -2.07 -24.72
N TYR A 314 -17.61 -2.55 -25.49
CA TYR A 314 -16.24 -2.76 -24.99
C TYR A 314 -15.16 -1.91 -25.68
N MET A 315 -15.52 -1.08 -26.65
CA MET A 315 -14.59 -0.19 -27.36
C MET A 315 -15.09 1.27 -27.31
N GLN A 316 -15.44 1.82 -26.14
CA GLN A 316 -16.03 3.17 -26.00
C GLN A 316 -15.24 4.14 -25.14
#